data_AF-A0A0S7ZLW5-F1
#
_entry.id   AF-A0A0S7ZLW5-F1
#
_cell.length_a   1.000
_cell.length_b   1.000
_cell.length_c   1.000
_cell.angle_alpha   90.00
_cell.angle_beta   90.00
_cell.angle_gamma   90.00
#
_symmetry.space_group_name_H-M   'P 1'
#
loop_
_entity.id
_entity.type
_entity.pdbx_description
1 polymer ?
#
loop_
_entity_poly.entity_id
_entity_poly.type
_entity_poly.pdbx_seq_one_letter_code
_entity_poly.pdbx_strand_id
1 'polypeptide(L)'
;MHDLNPLYLVGFSIVTLWLIGKILARAAKRISNVQSLRRRAQILKKTSIEIVPGLHVGGLDERLSNELSGLMNKKDELKTAIFLAIHRPIFYEIEDFIDKLREQFTFLVGVNADEASEFDKISAANSLQIPQHPQTFRFNKLNRSELRMLYEYDPDTLPVIDKELIDKFGGLLFLENFIMYDHLCLEKPAIFHIPKDNELRRLFETFTKNGLALQGKDISLRDRLYVLNLEQLQDLAKEVKITREFKNKAEATAALAEIPSSSVLLSTIYPASELFLLVDEPRDVKKIEREWGVLSLYAKLLCAESLDAKG
;
A
#
# COMPACT_ATOMS: atom_id res chain seq x y z
N MET A 1 -39.36 -19.67 -42.02
CA MET A 1 -38.03 -19.29 -42.54
C MET A 1 -37.88 -17.81 -42.28
N HIS A 2 -37.03 -17.41 -41.35
CA HIS A 2 -36.78 -16.01 -41.06
C HIS A 2 -35.69 -15.50 -42.01
N ASP A 3 -36.05 -14.59 -42.90
CA ASP A 3 -35.13 -13.87 -43.76
C ASP A 3 -34.22 -12.99 -42.89
N LEU A 4 -33.03 -13.50 -42.58
CA LEU A 4 -31.96 -12.72 -41.98
C LEU A 4 -31.52 -11.68 -43.00
N ASN A 5 -31.95 -10.44 -42.77
CA ASN A 5 -31.63 -9.29 -43.60
C ASN A 5 -30.10 -9.18 -43.77
N PRO A 6 -29.56 -9.25 -45.00
CA PRO A 6 -28.12 -9.30 -45.26
C PRO A 6 -27.37 -8.08 -44.73
N LEU A 7 -28.07 -6.95 -44.54
CA LEU A 7 -27.53 -5.73 -43.93
C LEU A 7 -27.08 -5.91 -42.47
N TYR A 8 -27.79 -6.73 -41.68
CA TYR A 8 -27.42 -6.98 -40.28
C TYR A 8 -26.17 -7.84 -40.17
N LEU A 9 -25.98 -8.78 -41.11
CA LEU A 9 -24.83 -9.65 -41.15
C LEU A 9 -23.55 -8.87 -41.48
N VAL A 10 -23.65 -7.92 -42.42
CA VAL A 10 -22.56 -7.00 -42.76
C VAL A 10 -22.25 -6.04 -41.61
N GLY A 11 -23.28 -5.47 -40.97
CA GLY A 11 -23.10 -4.59 -39.80
C GLY A 11 -22.42 -5.30 -38.63
N PHE A 12 -22.84 -6.51 -38.30
CA PHE A 12 -22.23 -7.33 -37.24
C PHE A 12 -20.77 -7.69 -37.54
N SER A 13 -20.46 -7.99 -38.81
CA SER A 13 -19.09 -8.29 -39.27
C SER A 13 -18.14 -7.09 -39.11
N ILE A 14 -18.62 -5.88 -39.41
CA ILE A 14 -17.82 -4.66 -39.27
C ILE A 14 -17.56 -4.33 -37.79
N VAL A 15 -18.56 -4.48 -36.93
CA VAL A 15 -18.40 -4.22 -35.48
C VAL A 15 -17.44 -5.23 -34.84
N THR A 16 -17.55 -6.51 -35.19
CA THR A 16 -16.63 -7.55 -34.70
C THR A 16 -15.20 -7.31 -35.18
N LEU A 17 -14.99 -6.99 -36.46
CA LEU A 17 -13.66 -6.63 -36.99
C LEU A 17 -13.08 -5.39 -36.30
N TRP A 18 -13.89 -4.37 -36.00
CA TRP A 18 -13.43 -3.18 -35.28
C TRP A 18 -13.06 -3.49 -33.82
N LEU A 19 -13.83 -4.35 -33.15
CA LEU A 19 -13.53 -4.79 -31.78
C LEU A 19 -12.20 -5.57 -31.75
N ILE A 20 -12.03 -6.52 -32.68
CA ILE A 20 -10.79 -7.29 -32.85
C ILE A 20 -9.62 -6.36 -33.17
N GLY A 21 -9.80 -5.39 -34.06
CA GLY A 21 -8.78 -4.39 -34.38
C GLY A 21 -8.35 -3.55 -33.19
N LYS A 22 -9.28 -3.14 -32.31
CA LYS A 22 -8.95 -2.43 -31.06
C LYS A 22 -8.21 -3.31 -30.05
N ILE A 23 -8.59 -4.57 -29.93
CA ILE A 23 -7.92 -5.54 -29.05
C ILE A 23 -6.49 -5.78 -29.55
N LEU A 24 -6.32 -6.02 -30.85
CA LEU A 24 -5.01 -6.21 -31.49
C LEU A 24 -4.14 -4.95 -31.39
N ALA A 25 -4.69 -3.75 -31.57
CA ALA A 25 -3.93 -2.51 -31.44
C ALA A 25 -3.46 -2.24 -30.00
N ARG A 26 -4.29 -2.58 -29.00
CA ARG A 26 -3.89 -2.51 -27.58
C ARG A 26 -2.83 -3.55 -27.25
N ALA A 27 -2.96 -4.78 -27.75
CA ALA A 27 -1.96 -5.82 -27.61
C ALA A 27 -0.63 -5.43 -28.28
N ALA A 28 -0.67 -4.87 -29.49
CA ALA A 28 0.52 -4.42 -30.21
C ALA A 28 1.24 -3.25 -29.51
N LYS A 29 0.48 -2.29 -28.95
CA LYS A 29 1.05 -1.19 -28.16
C LYS A 29 1.71 -1.67 -26.86
N ARG A 30 1.14 -2.71 -26.22
CA ARG A 30 1.76 -3.37 -25.07
C ARG A 30 3.02 -4.15 -25.45
N ILE A 31 2.99 -4.92 -26.54
CA ILE A 31 4.15 -5.69 -27.03
C ILE A 31 5.30 -4.74 -27.43
N SER A 32 5.02 -3.61 -28.07
CA SER A 32 6.07 -2.65 -28.43
C SER A 32 6.66 -1.95 -27.21
N ASN A 33 5.85 -1.64 -26.19
CA ASN A 33 6.33 -1.12 -24.91
C ASN A 33 7.21 -2.13 -24.17
N VAL A 34 6.80 -3.40 -24.08
CA VAL A 34 7.59 -4.50 -23.49
C VAL A 34 8.91 -4.71 -24.23
N GLN A 35 8.93 -4.64 -25.57
CA GLN A 35 10.16 -4.71 -26.35
C GLN A 35 11.07 -3.49 -26.14
N SER A 36 10.49 -2.29 -25.96
CA SER A 36 11.25 -1.07 -25.68
C SER A 36 11.88 -1.09 -24.27
N LEU A 37 11.17 -1.66 -23.30
CA LEU A 37 11.65 -1.93 -21.94
C LEU A 37 12.71 -3.02 -21.94
N ARG A 38 12.56 -4.11 -22.72
CA ARG A 38 13.62 -5.13 -22.90
C ARG A 38 14.89 -4.54 -23.52
N ARG A 39 14.78 -3.64 -24.50
CA ARG A 39 15.96 -2.95 -25.07
C ARG A 39 16.61 -2.00 -24.07
N ARG A 40 15.82 -1.26 -23.28
CA ARG A 40 16.34 -0.45 -22.17
C ARG A 40 16.98 -1.30 -21.07
N ALA A 41 16.39 -2.43 -20.71
CA ALA A 41 16.91 -3.39 -19.74
C ALA A 41 18.21 -4.03 -20.22
N GLN A 42 18.35 -4.34 -21.51
CA GLN A 42 19.61 -4.82 -22.09
C GLN A 42 20.73 -3.77 -22.05
N ILE A 43 20.40 -2.49 -22.30
CA ILE A 43 21.37 -1.38 -22.19
C ILE A 43 21.72 -1.12 -20.72
N LEU A 44 20.74 -1.17 -19.82
CA LEU A 44 20.93 -0.94 -18.39
C LEU A 44 21.63 -2.12 -17.68
N LYS A 45 21.52 -3.36 -18.19
CA LYS A 45 22.30 -4.50 -17.71
C LYS A 45 23.80 -4.27 -17.90
N LYS A 46 24.20 -3.47 -18.89
CA LYS A 46 25.60 -3.07 -19.09
C LYS A 46 26.11 -2.08 -18.03
N THR A 47 25.20 -1.38 -17.34
CA THR A 47 25.48 -0.46 -16.23
C THR A 47 25.05 -1.04 -14.88
N SER A 48 24.75 -2.34 -14.83
CA SER A 48 24.30 -3.01 -13.61
C SER A 48 25.48 -3.44 -12.74
N ILE A 49 25.24 -3.51 -11.43
CA ILE A 49 26.21 -4.00 -10.44
C ILE A 49 25.76 -5.40 -10.05
N GLU A 50 26.67 -6.37 -10.13
CA GLU A 50 26.44 -7.72 -9.61
C GLU A 50 26.59 -7.70 -8.09
N ILE A 51 25.50 -7.96 -7.36
CA ILE A 51 25.50 -7.91 -5.88
C ILE A 51 25.80 -9.28 -5.27
N VAL A 52 25.32 -10.34 -5.91
CA VAL A 52 25.68 -11.74 -5.65
C VAL A 52 25.80 -12.46 -7.00
N PRO A 53 26.53 -13.58 -7.10
CA PRO A 53 26.71 -14.29 -8.36
C PRO A 53 25.38 -14.57 -9.08
N GLY A 54 25.23 -14.04 -10.29
CA GLY A 54 24.01 -14.19 -11.09
C GLY A 54 22.86 -13.25 -10.75
N LEU A 55 23.02 -12.29 -9.84
CA LEU A 55 22.05 -11.24 -9.54
C LEU A 55 22.59 -9.85 -9.88
N HIS A 56 22.06 -9.28 -10.95
CA HIS A 56 22.40 -7.94 -11.40
C HIS A 56 21.37 -6.93 -10.94
N VAL A 57 21.85 -5.81 -10.43
CA VAL A 57 21.02 -4.72 -9.92
C VAL A 57 21.28 -3.43 -10.67
N GLY A 58 20.21 -2.80 -11.14
CA GLY A 58 20.23 -1.48 -11.75
C GLY A 58 19.62 -0.41 -10.84
N GLY A 59 19.98 0.86 -11.07
CA GLY A 59 19.40 2.00 -10.36
C GLY A 59 20.05 2.33 -9.01
N LEU A 60 21.11 1.61 -8.62
CA LEU A 60 21.88 1.87 -7.40
C LEU A 60 23.32 2.33 -7.73
N ASP A 61 23.86 3.20 -6.88
CA ASP A 61 25.30 3.47 -6.84
C ASP A 61 26.04 2.40 -6.01
N GLU A 62 27.37 2.44 -6.00
CA GLU A 62 28.19 1.46 -5.27
C GLU A 62 27.91 1.46 -3.76
N ARG A 63 27.62 2.62 -3.16
CA ARG A 63 27.33 2.74 -1.74
C ARG A 63 26.02 2.04 -1.39
N LEU A 64 24.96 2.29 -2.16
CA LEU A 64 23.64 1.70 -1.98
C LEU A 64 23.65 0.20 -2.31
N SER A 65 24.44 -0.24 -3.29
CA SER A 65 24.65 -1.67 -3.56
C SER A 65 25.34 -2.37 -2.39
N ASN A 66 26.34 -1.74 -1.77
CA ASN A 66 27.01 -2.28 -0.58
C ASN A 66 26.05 -2.33 0.63
N GLU A 67 25.20 -1.31 0.79
CA GLU A 67 24.16 -1.32 1.82
C GLU A 67 23.17 -2.46 1.62
N LEU A 68 22.64 -2.62 0.39
CA LEU A 68 21.72 -3.71 0.05
C LEU A 68 22.36 -5.07 0.28
N SER A 69 23.61 -5.28 -0.15
CA SER A 69 24.36 -6.50 0.14
C SER A 69 24.49 -6.74 1.65
N GLY A 70 24.77 -5.70 2.42
CA GLY A 70 24.81 -5.76 3.89
C GLY A 70 23.48 -6.18 4.52
N LEU A 71 22.36 -5.66 4.01
CA LEU A 71 21.01 -6.01 4.47
C LEU A 71 20.67 -7.47 4.13
N MET A 72 20.93 -7.89 2.89
CA MET A 72 20.74 -9.27 2.43
C MET A 72 21.55 -10.26 3.27
N ASN A 73 22.82 -9.94 3.58
CA ASN A 73 23.68 -10.78 4.40
C ASN A 73 23.21 -10.89 5.86
N LYS A 74 22.59 -9.82 6.39
CA LYS A 74 21.98 -9.83 7.74
C LYS A 74 20.63 -10.53 7.79
N LYS A 75 20.04 -10.84 6.63
CA LYS A 75 18.68 -11.42 6.50
C LYS A 75 17.61 -10.56 7.15
N ASP A 76 17.79 -9.24 7.09
CA ASP A 76 16.82 -8.29 7.62
C ASP A 76 15.78 -7.98 6.54
N GLU A 77 14.78 -8.87 6.41
CA GLU A 77 13.73 -8.75 5.38
C GLU A 77 12.98 -7.42 5.48
N LEU A 78 12.69 -6.95 6.69
CA LEU A 78 12.00 -5.70 6.92
C LEU A 78 12.81 -4.51 6.41
N LYS A 79 14.07 -4.38 6.82
CA LYS A 79 14.92 -3.28 6.34
C LYS A 79 15.21 -3.39 4.86
N THR A 80 15.30 -4.61 4.32
CA THR A 80 15.42 -4.83 2.88
C THR A 80 14.18 -4.31 2.17
N ALA A 81 12.96 -4.65 2.63
CA ALA A 81 11.71 -4.14 2.04
C ALA A 81 11.62 -2.61 2.07
N ILE A 82 12.04 -1.97 3.19
CA ILE A 82 12.12 -0.51 3.30
C ILE A 82 13.13 0.07 2.31
N PHE A 83 14.32 -0.54 2.20
CA PHE A 83 15.34 -0.13 1.24
C PHE A 83 14.79 -0.21 -0.20
N LEU A 84 14.11 -1.30 -0.55
CA LEU A 84 13.47 -1.49 -1.86
C LEU A 84 12.41 -0.43 -2.13
N ALA A 85 11.61 -0.08 -1.11
CA ALA A 85 10.59 0.95 -1.22
C ALA A 85 11.17 2.35 -1.49
N ILE A 86 12.32 2.65 -0.89
CA ILE A 86 12.97 3.97 -1.01
C ILE A 86 13.76 4.08 -2.32
N HIS A 87 14.55 3.06 -2.65
CA HIS A 87 15.55 3.15 -3.72
C HIS A 87 15.11 2.56 -5.06
N ARG A 88 14.05 1.74 -5.07
CA ARG A 88 13.47 1.12 -6.27
C ARG A 88 14.50 0.50 -7.23
N PRO A 89 15.41 -0.36 -6.73
CA PRO A 89 16.36 -1.06 -7.59
C PRO A 89 15.64 -1.99 -8.57
N ILE A 90 16.28 -2.24 -9.70
CA ILE A 90 15.79 -3.19 -10.71
C ILE A 90 16.63 -4.46 -10.65
N PHE A 91 15.99 -5.61 -10.41
CA PHE A 91 16.66 -6.92 -10.32
C PHE A 91 16.44 -7.71 -11.62
N TYR A 92 17.37 -7.62 -12.56
CA TYR A 92 17.12 -8.06 -13.94
C TYR A 92 16.69 -9.53 -14.07
N GLU A 93 17.35 -10.43 -13.33
CA GLU A 93 17.03 -11.85 -13.38
C GLU A 93 15.69 -12.19 -12.72
N ILE A 94 15.34 -11.47 -11.64
CA ILE A 94 14.04 -11.63 -10.97
C ILE A 94 12.92 -11.11 -11.86
N GLU A 95 13.09 -9.92 -12.46
CA GLU A 95 12.13 -9.33 -13.39
C GLU A 95 11.92 -10.21 -14.63
N ASP A 96 12.99 -10.72 -15.25
CA ASP A 96 12.89 -11.60 -16.43
C ASP A 96 12.10 -12.88 -16.11
N PHE A 97 12.26 -13.42 -14.90
CA PHE A 97 11.51 -14.58 -14.45
C PHE A 97 10.03 -14.26 -14.19
N ILE A 98 9.74 -13.17 -13.47
CA ILE A 98 8.38 -12.74 -13.16
C ILE A 98 7.64 -12.38 -14.45
N ASP A 99 8.30 -11.73 -15.42
CA ASP A 99 7.73 -11.39 -16.73
C ASP A 99 7.31 -12.65 -17.50
N LYS A 100 8.13 -13.70 -17.51
CA LYS A 100 7.77 -14.98 -18.13
C LYS A 100 6.56 -15.64 -17.46
N LEU A 101 6.47 -15.56 -16.14
CA LEU A 101 5.29 -16.06 -15.41
C LEU A 101 4.04 -15.22 -15.70
N ARG A 102 4.18 -13.90 -15.77
CA ARG A 102 3.10 -12.96 -16.10
C ARG A 102 2.58 -13.18 -17.52
N GLU A 103 3.47 -13.41 -18.50
CA GLU A 103 3.11 -13.76 -19.87
C GLU A 103 2.29 -15.05 -19.92
N GLN A 104 2.75 -16.12 -19.24
CA GLN A 104 2.01 -17.38 -19.15
C GLN A 104 0.65 -17.21 -18.46
N PHE A 105 0.62 -16.46 -17.36
CA PHE A 105 -0.59 -16.24 -16.58
C PHE A 105 -1.63 -15.48 -17.41
N THR A 106 -1.21 -14.41 -18.08
CA THR A 106 -2.09 -13.61 -18.96
C THR A 106 -2.63 -14.47 -20.11
N PHE A 107 -1.80 -15.33 -20.69
CA PHE A 107 -2.24 -16.28 -21.72
C PHE A 107 -3.29 -17.27 -21.20
N LEU A 108 -3.09 -17.83 -20.00
CA LEU A 108 -4.02 -18.78 -19.39
C LEU A 108 -5.34 -18.14 -18.93
N VAL A 109 -5.30 -16.91 -18.44
CA VAL A 109 -6.50 -16.14 -18.05
C VAL A 109 -7.30 -15.70 -19.28
N GLY A 110 -6.65 -15.43 -20.42
CA GLY A 110 -7.29 -15.08 -21.68
C GLY A 110 -7.90 -13.67 -21.74
N VAL A 111 -7.96 -12.96 -20.62
CA VAL A 111 -8.41 -11.56 -20.47
C VAL A 111 -7.43 -10.79 -19.57
N ASN A 112 -7.60 -9.47 -19.43
CA ASN A 112 -6.78 -8.69 -18.49
C ASN A 112 -6.98 -9.22 -17.07
N ALA A 113 -5.90 -9.30 -16.27
CA ALA A 113 -5.99 -9.76 -14.88
C ALA A 113 -7.00 -8.92 -14.06
N ASP A 114 -7.09 -7.62 -14.29
CA ASP A 114 -8.04 -6.75 -13.58
C ASP A 114 -9.52 -7.00 -13.98
N GLU A 115 -9.75 -7.61 -15.14
CA GLU A 115 -11.08 -7.95 -15.67
C GLU A 115 -11.46 -9.41 -15.39
N ALA A 116 -10.49 -10.23 -14.99
CA ALA A 116 -10.68 -11.65 -14.71
C ALA A 116 -11.37 -11.88 -13.38
N SER A 117 -12.25 -12.89 -13.31
CA SER A 117 -12.80 -13.33 -12.04
C SER A 117 -11.71 -13.95 -11.16
N GLU A 118 -11.87 -13.92 -9.84
CA GLU A 118 -10.92 -14.59 -8.94
C GLU A 118 -10.85 -16.10 -9.22
N PHE A 119 -11.93 -16.72 -9.67
CA PHE A 119 -11.94 -18.12 -10.07
C PHE A 119 -11.00 -18.38 -11.26
N ASP A 120 -11.04 -17.54 -12.29
CA ASP A 120 -10.19 -17.67 -13.47
C ASP A 120 -8.72 -17.45 -13.13
N LYS A 121 -8.43 -16.45 -12.29
CA LYS A 121 -7.07 -16.20 -11.79
C LYS A 121 -6.52 -17.38 -10.99
N ILE A 122 -7.33 -17.96 -10.09
CA ILE A 122 -6.92 -19.13 -9.30
C ILE A 122 -6.68 -20.34 -10.22
N SER A 123 -7.55 -20.56 -11.20
CA SER A 123 -7.42 -21.65 -12.17
C SER A 123 -6.15 -21.51 -13.01
N ALA A 124 -5.88 -20.31 -13.54
CA ALA A 124 -4.68 -19.99 -14.30
C ALA A 124 -3.41 -20.14 -13.43
N ALA A 125 -3.41 -19.60 -12.21
CA ALA A 125 -2.31 -19.71 -11.26
C ALA A 125 -1.93 -21.17 -10.97
N ASN A 126 -2.94 -22.05 -10.83
CA ASN A 126 -2.71 -23.48 -10.59
C ASN A 126 -2.18 -24.23 -11.81
N SER A 127 -2.41 -23.69 -13.01
CA SER A 127 -2.00 -24.25 -14.29
C SER A 127 -0.64 -23.73 -14.77
N LEU A 128 -0.05 -22.76 -14.07
CA LEU A 128 1.27 -22.21 -14.40
C LEU A 128 2.37 -23.25 -14.31
N GLN A 129 3.19 -23.31 -15.36
CA GLN A 129 4.39 -24.13 -15.37
C GLN A 129 5.54 -23.33 -14.79
N ILE A 130 5.81 -23.56 -13.51
CA ILE A 130 6.97 -23.00 -12.83
C ILE A 130 8.17 -23.89 -13.17
N PRO A 131 9.20 -23.39 -13.90
CA PRO A 131 10.35 -24.20 -14.31
C PRO A 131 11.05 -24.78 -13.08
N GLN A 132 11.25 -26.11 -13.00
CA GLN A 132 11.84 -26.71 -11.81
C GLN A 132 13.37 -26.59 -11.73
N HIS A 133 14.09 -26.46 -12.86
CA HIS A 133 15.54 -26.33 -12.89
C HIS A 133 16.08 -25.73 -14.21
N PRO A 134 17.30 -25.15 -14.21
CA PRO A 134 17.99 -24.60 -13.05
C PRO A 134 17.50 -23.16 -12.85
N GLN A 135 16.76 -22.90 -11.77
CA GLN A 135 16.51 -21.52 -11.38
C GLN A 135 17.75 -21.00 -10.67
N THR A 136 18.37 -19.95 -11.22
CA THR A 136 19.44 -19.19 -10.57
C THR A 136 18.99 -18.53 -9.26
N PHE A 137 17.69 -18.58 -8.94
CA PHE A 137 17.06 -17.98 -7.77
C PHE A 137 16.12 -18.97 -7.09
N ARG A 138 16.06 -18.91 -5.77
CA ARG A 138 15.27 -19.75 -4.87
C ARG A 138 13.80 -19.30 -4.83
N PHE A 139 13.14 -19.19 -5.98
CA PHE A 139 11.69 -18.92 -6.01
C PHE A 139 10.87 -20.03 -5.33
N ASN A 140 11.44 -21.20 -5.09
CA ASN A 140 10.86 -22.24 -4.24
C ASN A 140 10.64 -21.80 -2.77
N LYS A 141 11.21 -20.68 -2.33
CA LYS A 141 10.92 -20.04 -1.04
C LYS A 141 9.59 -19.32 -1.01
N LEU A 142 9.03 -19.03 -2.18
CA LEU A 142 7.72 -18.44 -2.32
C LEU A 142 6.68 -19.54 -2.56
N ASN A 143 5.59 -19.50 -1.81
CA ASN A 143 4.45 -20.36 -2.10
C ASN A 143 3.69 -19.85 -3.35
N ARG A 144 2.75 -20.64 -3.86
CA ARG A 144 1.99 -20.27 -5.08
C ARG A 144 1.22 -18.96 -4.92
N SER A 145 0.68 -18.67 -3.74
CA SER A 145 -0.05 -17.42 -3.50
C SER A 145 0.89 -16.21 -3.49
N GLU A 146 2.09 -16.37 -2.94
CA GLU A 146 3.13 -15.33 -2.95
C GLU A 146 3.63 -15.08 -4.37
N LEU A 147 3.94 -16.14 -5.13
CA LEU A 147 4.30 -16.01 -6.55
C LEU A 147 3.20 -15.32 -7.36
N ARG A 148 1.94 -15.66 -7.07
CA ARG A 148 0.77 -15.01 -7.67
C ARG A 148 0.76 -13.52 -7.48
N MET A 149 1.05 -13.06 -6.26
CA MET A 149 1.12 -11.63 -5.98
C MET A 149 2.16 -10.92 -6.85
N LEU A 150 3.32 -11.55 -7.11
CA LEU A 150 4.39 -10.98 -7.94
C LEU A 150 4.00 -10.83 -9.41
N TYR A 151 3.48 -11.88 -10.05
CA TYR A 151 3.15 -11.81 -11.47
C TYR A 151 1.82 -11.11 -11.75
N GLU A 152 0.89 -11.04 -10.79
CA GLU A 152 -0.32 -10.21 -10.91
C GLU A 152 -0.02 -8.72 -10.72
N TYR A 153 1.05 -8.36 -10.02
CA TYR A 153 1.44 -6.97 -9.85
C TYR A 153 1.86 -6.36 -11.19
N ASP A 154 1.26 -5.22 -11.51
CA ASP A 154 1.57 -4.46 -12.72
C ASP A 154 2.73 -3.50 -12.42
N PRO A 155 3.92 -3.72 -13.02
CA PRO A 155 5.10 -2.87 -12.79
C PRO A 155 4.95 -1.46 -13.36
N ASP A 156 3.97 -1.21 -14.25
CA ASP A 156 3.68 0.12 -14.78
C ASP A 156 2.85 0.97 -13.79
N THR A 157 2.40 0.37 -12.69
CA THR A 157 1.67 1.09 -11.64
C THR A 157 2.60 2.07 -10.93
N LEU A 158 2.20 3.34 -10.88
CA LEU A 158 2.94 4.35 -10.10
C LEU A 158 3.05 3.91 -8.63
N PRO A 159 4.28 3.89 -8.07
CA PRO A 159 4.50 3.58 -6.66
C PRO A 159 3.67 4.49 -5.76
N VAL A 160 3.04 3.90 -4.75
CA VAL A 160 2.33 4.64 -3.69
C VAL A 160 3.08 4.68 -2.39
N ILE A 161 4.09 3.82 -2.22
CA ILE A 161 4.98 3.87 -1.06
C ILE A 161 6.24 4.63 -1.48
N ASP A 162 6.58 5.69 -0.77
CA ASP A 162 7.84 6.39 -0.96
C ASP A 162 8.48 6.68 0.40
N LYS A 163 9.64 7.33 0.35
CA LYS A 163 10.37 7.70 1.57
C LYS A 163 9.54 8.61 2.47
N GLU A 164 8.82 9.58 1.89
CA GLU A 164 8.01 10.51 2.67
C GLU A 164 6.90 9.78 3.42
N LEU A 165 6.23 8.83 2.76
CA LEU A 165 5.22 7.98 3.37
C LEU A 165 5.81 7.13 4.49
N ILE A 166 6.95 6.49 4.24
CA ILE A 166 7.64 5.66 5.22
C ILE A 166 8.00 6.48 6.46
N ASP A 167 8.62 7.64 6.27
CA ASP A 167 9.01 8.54 7.36
C ASP A 167 7.77 9.06 8.12
N LYS A 168 6.68 9.35 7.40
CA LYS A 168 5.40 9.81 7.98
C LYS A 168 4.76 8.78 8.91
N PHE A 169 4.96 7.48 8.69
CA PHE A 169 4.49 6.43 9.63
C PHE A 169 5.63 5.84 10.47
N GLY A 170 6.72 6.57 10.70
CA GLY A 170 7.72 6.20 11.70
C GLY A 170 8.82 5.27 11.19
N GLY A 171 9.08 5.25 9.87
CA GLY A 171 10.25 4.61 9.28
C GLY A 171 10.20 3.09 9.40
N LEU A 172 10.98 2.53 10.32
CA LEU A 172 11.02 1.08 10.56
C LEU A 172 9.68 0.50 11.04
N LEU A 173 8.82 1.33 11.63
CA LEU A 173 7.48 0.94 12.08
C LEU A 173 6.40 1.26 11.05
N PHE A 174 6.78 1.60 9.81
CA PHE A 174 5.87 2.08 8.76
C PHE A 174 4.59 1.24 8.65
N LEU A 175 4.70 -0.06 8.39
CA LEU A 175 3.52 -0.90 8.11
C LEU A 175 2.61 -1.04 9.34
N GLU A 176 3.20 -1.29 10.52
CA GLU A 176 2.45 -1.44 11.77
C GLU A 176 1.66 -0.17 12.09
N ASN A 177 2.33 0.98 12.02
CA ASN A 177 1.72 2.27 12.27
C ASN A 177 0.68 2.63 11.20
N PHE A 178 0.93 2.27 9.93
CA PHE A 178 0.00 2.49 8.83
C PHE A 178 -1.30 1.69 9.01
N ILE A 179 -1.20 0.39 9.31
CA ILE A 179 -2.37 -0.48 9.55
C ILE A 179 -3.15 0.02 10.76
N MET A 180 -2.46 0.37 11.86
CA MET A 180 -3.11 0.87 13.05
C MET A 180 -3.83 2.20 12.78
N TYR A 181 -3.18 3.11 12.07
CA TYR A 181 -3.78 4.38 11.65
C TYR A 181 -5.05 4.16 10.82
N ASP A 182 -4.99 3.29 9.81
CA ASP A 182 -6.14 2.99 8.96
C ASP A 182 -7.32 2.46 9.78
N HIS A 183 -7.05 1.53 10.69
CA HIS A 183 -8.06 0.96 11.58
C HIS A 183 -8.73 2.02 12.48
N LEU A 184 -7.92 2.93 13.03
CA LEU A 184 -8.42 4.01 13.89
C LEU A 184 -9.19 5.09 13.11
N CYS A 185 -8.89 5.30 11.83
CA CYS A 185 -9.58 6.26 10.96
C CYS A 185 -10.97 5.80 10.50
N LEU A 186 -11.31 4.51 10.65
CA LEU A 186 -12.67 4.01 10.38
C LEU A 186 -13.71 4.58 11.35
N GLU A 187 -13.29 4.99 12.54
CA GLU A 187 -14.13 5.66 13.52
C GLU A 187 -14.20 7.17 13.21
N LYS A 188 -15.40 7.72 12.97
CA LYS A 188 -15.58 9.16 12.68
C LYS A 188 -16.57 9.84 13.64
N PRO A 189 -16.24 11.01 14.24
CA PRO A 189 -14.90 11.57 14.46
C PRO A 189 -14.20 10.89 15.64
N ALA A 190 -12.99 10.35 15.42
CA ALA A 190 -12.27 9.65 16.47
C ALA A 190 -11.31 10.58 17.22
N ILE A 191 -11.84 11.13 18.31
CA ILE A 191 -11.03 11.80 19.32
C ILE A 191 -10.73 10.78 20.40
N PHE A 192 -9.45 10.60 20.64
CA PHE A 192 -8.95 9.61 21.55
C PHE A 192 -8.43 10.28 22.81
N HIS A 193 -8.82 9.75 23.96
CA HIS A 193 -8.16 10.01 25.23
C HIS A 193 -7.07 8.96 25.42
N ILE A 194 -5.81 9.39 25.31
CA ILE A 194 -4.62 8.53 25.44
C ILE A 194 -3.74 9.05 26.59
N PRO A 195 -3.91 8.49 27.80
CA PRO A 195 -3.08 8.80 28.97
C PRO A 195 -1.59 8.61 28.74
N LYS A 196 -0.75 9.22 29.58
CA LYS A 196 0.72 9.17 29.45
C LYS A 196 1.31 7.76 29.58
N ASP A 197 0.66 6.91 30.35
CA ASP A 197 1.05 5.52 30.64
C ASP A 197 0.44 4.51 29.66
N ASN A 198 -0.35 4.97 28.69
CA ASN A 198 -0.94 4.11 27.67
C ASN A 198 0.12 3.61 26.66
N GLU A 199 0.06 2.33 26.30
CA GLU A 199 1.02 1.72 25.35
C GLU A 199 0.99 2.37 23.95
N LEU A 200 -0.17 2.86 23.51
CA LEU A 200 -0.35 3.56 22.24
C LEU A 200 0.11 5.01 22.28
N ARG A 201 0.53 5.53 23.45
CA ARG A 201 0.94 6.93 23.60
C ARG A 201 2.01 7.34 22.60
N ARG A 202 3.04 6.50 22.44
CA ARG A 202 4.16 6.76 21.53
C ARG A 202 3.71 6.79 20.06
N LEU A 203 2.72 5.98 19.69
CA LEU A 203 2.15 5.95 18.35
C LEU A 203 1.46 7.28 18.05
N PHE A 204 0.56 7.73 18.93
CA PHE A 204 -0.16 8.99 18.77
C PHE A 204 0.77 10.20 18.76
N GLU A 205 1.81 10.22 19.59
CA GLU A 205 2.84 11.26 19.55
C GLU A 205 3.63 11.26 18.22
N THR A 206 3.88 10.08 17.66
CA THR A 206 4.49 9.94 16.33
C THR A 206 3.55 10.49 15.24
N PHE A 207 2.25 10.17 15.31
CA PHE A 207 1.25 10.73 14.41
C PHE A 207 1.15 12.24 14.52
N THR A 208 1.18 12.81 15.72
CA THR A 208 1.18 14.26 15.92
C THR A 208 2.43 14.89 15.31
N LYS A 209 3.61 14.34 15.59
CA LYS A 209 4.88 14.83 15.03
C LYS A 209 4.88 14.84 13.50
N ASN A 210 4.23 13.86 12.89
CA ASN A 210 4.23 13.65 11.44
C ASN A 210 2.97 14.23 10.75
N GLY A 211 2.14 14.99 11.46
CA GLY A 211 0.96 15.66 10.91
C GLY A 211 -0.20 14.72 10.56
N LEU A 212 -0.22 13.50 11.11
CA LEU A 212 -1.32 12.53 11.02
C LEU A 212 -2.35 12.70 12.15
N ALA A 213 -2.00 13.47 13.19
CA ALA A 213 -2.89 13.78 14.31
C ALA A 213 -2.68 15.20 14.83
N LEU A 214 -3.72 15.77 15.42
CA LEU A 214 -3.67 16.98 16.23
C LEU A 214 -3.68 16.59 17.71
N GLN A 215 -3.03 17.39 18.56
CA GLN A 215 -2.97 17.14 20.00
C GLN A 215 -3.47 18.35 20.80
N GLY A 216 -4.30 18.09 21.80
CA GLY A 216 -4.69 19.07 22.80
C GLY A 216 -5.23 20.38 22.22
N LYS A 217 -4.52 21.49 22.42
CA LYS A 217 -5.00 22.82 22.06
C LYS A 217 -5.08 23.06 20.55
N ASP A 218 -4.37 22.26 19.77
CA ASP A 218 -4.44 22.31 18.30
C ASP A 218 -5.77 21.74 17.79
N ILE A 219 -6.50 21.01 18.64
CA ILE A 219 -7.85 20.51 18.38
C ILE A 219 -8.88 21.57 18.78
N SER A 220 -9.87 21.81 17.92
CA SER A 220 -10.96 22.76 18.21
C SER A 220 -11.69 22.37 19.52
N LEU A 221 -12.17 23.35 20.30
CA LEU A 221 -12.89 23.04 21.54
C LEU A 221 -14.12 22.18 21.30
N ARG A 222 -14.85 22.48 20.22
CA ARG A 222 -16.00 21.69 19.78
C ARG A 222 -15.64 20.23 19.61
N ASP A 223 -14.55 19.97 18.90
CA ASP A 223 -14.05 18.61 18.70
C ASP A 223 -13.63 18.03 20.04
N ARG A 224 -12.75 18.67 20.81
CA ARG A 224 -12.31 18.13 22.11
C ARG A 224 -13.46 17.72 23.04
N LEU A 225 -14.59 18.43 23.05
CA LEU A 225 -15.78 18.08 23.83
C LEU A 225 -16.45 16.77 23.37
N TYR A 226 -16.28 16.34 22.13
CA TYR A 226 -16.80 15.04 21.65
C TYR A 226 -16.17 13.83 22.33
N VAL A 227 -15.06 13.98 23.08
CA VAL A 227 -14.52 12.89 23.92
C VAL A 227 -15.50 12.51 25.05
N LEU A 228 -16.33 13.45 25.50
CA LEU A 228 -17.33 13.24 26.55
C LEU A 228 -18.55 12.50 26.00
N ASN A 229 -19.22 11.71 26.84
CA ASN A 229 -20.54 11.18 26.53
C ASN A 229 -21.64 12.27 26.71
N LEU A 230 -22.88 11.98 26.29
CA LEU A 230 -23.96 12.98 26.35
C LEU A 230 -24.28 13.43 27.78
N GLU A 231 -24.25 12.51 28.75
CA GLU A 231 -24.52 12.80 30.16
C GLU A 231 -23.48 13.76 30.74
N GLN A 232 -22.19 13.48 30.51
CA GLN A 232 -21.08 14.35 30.89
C GLN A 232 -21.19 15.74 30.24
N LEU A 233 -21.64 15.81 28.98
CA LEU A 233 -21.90 17.09 28.32
C LEU A 233 -23.07 17.84 28.95
N GLN A 234 -24.12 17.16 29.38
CA GLN A 234 -25.23 17.79 30.11
C GLN A 234 -24.78 18.32 31.47
N ASP A 235 -23.95 17.59 32.21
CA ASP A 235 -23.46 18.04 33.51
C ASP A 235 -22.53 19.24 33.38
N LEU A 236 -21.63 19.22 32.40
CA LEU A 236 -20.78 20.38 32.07
C LEU A 236 -21.63 21.60 31.67
N ALA A 237 -22.74 21.38 30.95
CA ALA A 237 -23.67 22.44 30.57
C ALA A 237 -24.38 23.08 31.77
N LYS A 238 -24.79 22.27 32.76
CA LYS A 238 -25.35 22.79 34.02
C LYS A 238 -24.34 23.65 34.77
N GLU A 239 -23.07 23.22 34.82
CA GLU A 239 -21.99 23.98 35.46
C GLU A 239 -21.78 25.36 34.82
N VAL A 240 -21.91 25.45 33.49
CA VAL A 240 -21.85 26.73 32.76
C VAL A 240 -23.21 27.44 32.63
N LYS A 241 -24.22 27.01 33.41
CA LYS A 241 -25.56 27.61 33.49
C LYS A 241 -26.38 27.56 32.20
N ILE A 242 -26.11 26.61 31.31
CA ILE A 242 -27.04 26.26 30.24
C ILE A 242 -28.15 25.40 30.84
N THR A 243 -29.40 25.86 30.74
CA THR A 243 -30.57 25.18 31.33
C THR A 243 -31.32 24.27 30.35
N ARG A 244 -31.00 24.33 29.05
CA ARG A 244 -31.59 23.44 28.05
C ARG A 244 -30.92 22.07 28.08
N GLU A 245 -31.73 21.03 27.88
CA GLU A 245 -31.23 19.69 27.63
C GLU A 245 -30.89 19.51 26.15
N PHE A 246 -29.83 18.75 25.87
CA PHE A 246 -29.40 18.42 24.52
C PHE A 246 -29.88 17.04 24.11
N LYS A 247 -30.33 16.92 22.86
CA LYS A 247 -30.83 15.63 22.33
C LYS A 247 -29.71 14.72 21.83
N ASN A 248 -28.56 15.28 21.49
CA ASN A 248 -27.43 14.53 20.96
C ASN A 248 -26.10 15.25 21.25
N LYS A 249 -24.99 14.51 21.11
CA LYS A 249 -23.64 15.02 21.36
C LYS A 249 -23.31 16.24 20.48
N ALA A 250 -23.70 16.22 19.21
CA ALA A 250 -23.34 17.28 18.27
C ALA A 250 -23.94 18.64 18.63
N GLU A 251 -25.19 18.64 19.11
CA GLU A 251 -25.85 19.83 19.61
C GLU A 251 -25.16 20.35 20.89
N ALA A 252 -24.86 19.44 21.82
CA ALA A 252 -24.24 19.77 23.09
C ALA A 252 -22.83 20.35 22.91
N THR A 253 -21.98 19.70 22.11
CA THR A 253 -20.60 20.17 21.87
C THR A 253 -20.57 21.50 21.13
N ALA A 254 -21.48 21.72 20.17
CA ALA A 254 -21.59 23.00 19.48
C ALA A 254 -22.00 24.13 20.44
N ALA A 255 -22.98 23.90 21.31
CA ALA A 255 -23.43 24.89 22.29
C ALA A 255 -22.35 25.23 23.33
N LEU A 256 -21.66 24.21 23.84
CA LEU A 256 -20.61 24.36 24.84
C LEU A 256 -19.34 24.99 24.29
N ALA A 257 -19.04 24.80 23.00
CA ALA A 257 -17.87 25.39 22.35
C ALA A 257 -17.90 26.92 22.29
N GLU A 258 -19.10 27.53 22.29
CA GLU A 258 -19.28 28.99 22.32
C GLU A 258 -18.98 29.61 23.69
N ILE A 259 -18.83 28.78 24.74
CA ILE A 259 -18.60 29.24 26.11
C ILE A 259 -17.13 28.98 26.49
N PRO A 260 -16.31 30.03 26.70
CA PRO A 260 -14.89 29.87 27.02
C PRO A 260 -14.60 29.02 28.27
N SER A 261 -15.46 29.11 29.30
CA SER A 261 -15.31 28.33 30.54
C SER A 261 -15.43 26.82 30.32
N SER A 262 -16.10 26.37 29.26
CA SER A 262 -16.19 24.95 28.91
C SER A 262 -14.83 24.33 28.65
N SER A 263 -13.87 25.08 28.08
CA SER A 263 -12.51 24.57 27.89
C SER A 263 -11.77 24.35 29.20
N VAL A 264 -12.07 25.17 30.22
CA VAL A 264 -11.44 25.05 31.55
C VAL A 264 -11.98 23.81 32.24
N LEU A 265 -13.31 23.64 32.24
CA LEU A 265 -13.98 22.45 32.80
C LEU A 265 -13.56 21.17 32.09
N LEU A 266 -13.45 21.18 30.76
CA LEU A 266 -12.96 20.00 30.05
C LEU A 266 -11.53 19.62 30.51
N SER A 267 -10.69 20.62 30.79
CA SER A 267 -9.30 20.40 31.22
C SER A 267 -9.18 19.83 32.64
N THR A 268 -10.23 19.93 33.47
CA THR A 268 -10.26 19.27 34.79
C THR A 268 -10.62 17.79 34.69
N ILE A 269 -11.31 17.39 33.62
CA ILE A 269 -11.69 16.00 33.35
C ILE A 269 -10.60 15.29 32.54
N TYR A 270 -10.15 15.91 31.45
CA TYR A 270 -9.13 15.38 30.55
C TYR A 270 -8.01 16.40 30.33
N PRO A 271 -6.76 16.07 30.69
CA PRO A 271 -5.62 16.91 30.34
C PRO A 271 -5.53 17.11 28.83
N ALA A 272 -5.36 18.35 28.38
CA ALA A 272 -5.27 18.64 26.94
C ALA A 272 -4.16 17.83 26.25
N SER A 273 -3.05 17.55 26.94
CA SER A 273 -1.94 16.72 26.42
C SER A 273 -2.29 15.25 26.19
N GLU A 274 -3.47 14.80 26.58
CA GLU A 274 -3.95 13.41 26.43
C GLU A 274 -5.05 13.27 25.40
N LEU A 275 -5.49 14.38 24.80
CA LEU A 275 -6.49 14.37 23.73
C LEU A 275 -5.78 14.40 22.38
N PHE A 276 -6.13 13.44 21.53
CA PHE A 276 -5.63 13.34 20.17
C PHE A 276 -6.80 13.26 19.19
N LEU A 277 -6.68 13.94 18.06
CA LEU A 277 -7.62 13.84 16.95
C LEU A 277 -6.84 13.36 15.73
N LEU A 278 -7.21 12.21 15.17
CA LEU A 278 -6.64 11.76 13.90
C LEU A 278 -7.15 12.63 12.76
N VAL A 279 -6.24 13.01 11.87
CA VAL A 279 -6.56 13.79 10.67
C VAL A 279 -6.87 12.79 9.57
N ASP A 280 -8.10 12.75 9.07
CA ASP A 280 -8.45 11.85 7.95
C ASP A 280 -7.66 12.24 6.69
N GLU A 281 -6.85 11.31 6.20
CA GLU A 281 -6.07 11.47 4.99
C GLU A 281 -6.46 10.34 4.03
N PRO A 282 -7.22 10.65 2.96
CA PRO A 282 -7.73 9.63 2.06
C PRO A 282 -6.57 8.92 1.38
N ARG A 283 -6.47 7.62 1.61
CA ARG A 283 -5.39 6.76 1.11
C ARG A 283 -5.98 5.49 0.51
N ASP A 284 -5.36 5.00 -0.55
CA ASP A 284 -5.71 3.70 -1.13
C ASP A 284 -4.99 2.59 -0.36
N VAL A 285 -5.62 2.17 0.74
CA VAL A 285 -5.10 1.14 1.67
C VAL A 285 -4.75 -0.13 0.93
N LYS A 286 -5.64 -0.61 0.06
CA LYS A 286 -5.43 -1.84 -0.71
C LYS A 286 -4.22 -1.74 -1.62
N LYS A 287 -4.00 -0.57 -2.25
CA LYS A 287 -2.84 -0.36 -3.10
C LYS A 287 -1.54 -0.33 -2.30
N ILE A 288 -1.53 0.28 -1.10
CA ILE A 288 -0.38 0.29 -0.20
C ILE A 288 -0.07 -1.13 0.30
N GLU A 289 -1.08 -1.86 0.77
CA GLU A 289 -0.92 -3.25 1.23
C GLU A 289 -0.37 -4.16 0.11
N ARG A 290 -0.90 -4.02 -1.11
CA ARG A 290 -0.47 -4.80 -2.27
C ARG A 290 0.99 -4.49 -2.63
N GLU A 291 1.36 -3.22 -2.70
CA GLU A 291 2.74 -2.83 -3.01
C GLU A 291 3.72 -3.27 -1.91
N TRP A 292 3.35 -3.09 -0.64
CA TRP A 292 4.17 -3.56 0.48
C TRP A 292 4.33 -5.08 0.47
N GLY A 293 3.28 -5.82 0.14
CA GLY A 293 3.32 -7.27 -0.05
C GLY A 293 4.36 -7.66 -1.10
N VAL A 294 4.33 -7.04 -2.28
CA VAL A 294 5.32 -7.29 -3.34
C VAL A 294 6.74 -6.97 -2.86
N LEU A 295 6.97 -5.82 -2.25
CA LEU A 295 8.28 -5.43 -1.70
C LEU A 295 8.81 -6.43 -0.67
N SER A 296 7.93 -6.92 0.20
CA SER A 296 8.27 -7.94 1.21
C SER A 296 8.66 -9.27 0.57
N LEU A 297 8.01 -9.66 -0.53
CA LEU A 297 8.36 -10.88 -1.27
C LEU A 297 9.71 -10.75 -1.99
N TYR A 298 10.02 -9.59 -2.58
CA TYR A 298 11.36 -9.34 -3.10
C TYR A 298 12.41 -9.39 -2.00
N ALA A 299 12.16 -8.76 -0.85
CA ALA A 299 13.07 -8.81 0.29
C ALA A 299 13.34 -10.24 0.77
N LYS A 300 12.28 -11.06 0.86
CA LYS A 300 12.35 -12.49 1.20
C LYS A 300 13.19 -13.28 0.20
N LEU A 301 13.01 -13.05 -1.11
CA LEU A 301 13.84 -13.67 -2.15
C LEU A 301 15.32 -13.27 -2.00
N LEU A 302 15.59 -11.97 -1.91
CA LEU A 302 16.96 -11.44 -1.84
C LEU A 302 17.71 -11.93 -0.59
N CYS A 303 17.04 -11.97 0.56
CA CYS A 303 17.64 -12.50 1.80
C CYS A 303 17.88 -14.02 1.75
N ALA A 304 17.18 -14.75 0.88
CA ALA A 304 17.40 -16.18 0.69
C ALA A 304 18.62 -16.50 -0.19
N GLU A 305 19.01 -15.59 -1.09
CA GLU A 305 20.16 -15.73 -2.00
C GLU A 305 21.51 -15.46 -1.34
N SER A 306 21.56 -14.67 -0.26
CA SER A 306 22.83 -14.33 0.42
C SER A 306 23.51 -15.51 1.12
N LEU A 307 22.83 -16.66 1.23
CA LEU A 307 23.29 -17.86 1.96
C LEU A 307 24.46 -18.59 1.29
N ASP A 308 24.63 -18.49 -0.02
CA ASP A 308 25.55 -19.37 -0.76
C ASP A 308 26.69 -18.61 -1.47
N ALA A 309 26.70 -17.27 -1.48
CA ALA A 309 27.84 -16.50 -2.02
C ALA A 309 29.14 -16.65 -1.21
N LYS A 310 29.09 -17.38 -0.07
CA LYS A 310 30.23 -17.72 0.80
C LYS A 310 30.47 -19.25 0.90
N GLY A 311 29.78 -20.06 0.09
CA GLY A 311 29.92 -21.51 0.03
C GLY A 311 30.90 -21.95 -1.04
#